data_AF-A0A7V8G7L2-F1
#
_entry.id   AF-A0A7V8G7L2-F1
#
_cell.length_a   1.000
_cell.length_b   1.000
_cell.length_c   1.000
_cell.angle_alpha   90.00
_cell.angle_beta   90.00
_cell.angle_gamma   90.00
#
_symmetry.space_group_name_H-M   'P 1'
#
loop_
_entity.id
_entity.type
_entity.pdbx_description
1 polymer ?
#
loop_
_entity_poly.entity_id
_entity_poly.type
_entity_poly.pdbx_seq_one_letter_code
_entity_poly.pdbx_strand_id
1 'polypeptide(L)'
;MGTTKPQTTNLSPAQALTPQAQGKRIHWSGGINAIEAQEGARQCFTLLHATFDAQGVLQWPRDEQQFIACGAGDYDRDLVALYTLVSFDGRVVGQRMFLGKPVPVIEIEALYRHSDCVQGDEKIPACYSGLLQPRKP
;
A
#
# COMPACT_ATOMS: atom_id res chain seq x y z
N MET A 1 3.04 4.80 27.66
CA MET A 1 4.11 3.88 27.20
C MET A 1 4.24 4.11 25.71
N GLY A 2 5.34 4.72 25.25
CA GLY A 2 5.52 5.04 23.83
C GLY A 2 5.68 3.76 23.04
N THR A 3 4.76 3.47 22.13
CA THR A 3 4.91 2.41 21.15
C THR A 3 6.02 2.81 20.19
N THR A 4 7.21 2.22 20.33
CA THR A 4 8.29 2.37 19.35
C THR A 4 7.76 1.87 18.01
N LYS A 5 7.51 2.78 17.05
CA LYS A 5 7.09 2.39 15.69
C LYS A 5 8.18 1.45 15.14
N PRO A 6 7.82 0.28 14.57
CA PRO A 6 8.80 -0.62 13.98
C PRO A 6 9.71 0.13 13.01
N GLN A 7 11.02 -0.10 13.08
CA GLN A 7 11.94 0.53 12.14
C GLN A 7 11.65 0.05 10.71
N THR A 8 11.29 0.98 9.84
CA THR A 8 11.10 0.75 8.40
C THR A 8 12.41 0.98 7.66
N THR A 9 12.71 0.13 6.70
CA THR A 9 13.85 0.29 5.79
C THR A 9 13.40 1.13 4.59
N ASN A 10 14.21 2.12 4.21
CA ASN A 10 13.99 2.86 2.98
C ASN A 10 14.45 2.02 1.78
N LEU A 11 13.50 1.39 1.09
CA LEU A 11 13.71 0.59 -0.12
C LEU A 11 12.78 1.09 -1.22
N SER A 12 13.22 1.08 -2.47
CA SER A 12 12.30 1.17 -3.60
C SER A 12 11.70 -0.19 -3.94
N PRO A 13 10.55 -0.25 -4.65
CA PRO A 13 10.04 -1.51 -5.19
C PRO A 13 11.08 -2.31 -6.00
N ALA A 14 11.90 -1.65 -6.81
CA ALA A 14 12.96 -2.32 -7.56
C ALA A 14 14.02 -2.96 -6.64
N GLN A 15 14.41 -2.28 -5.56
CA GLN A 15 15.35 -2.84 -4.57
C GLN A 15 14.76 -4.01 -3.79
N ALA A 16 13.43 -4.02 -3.60
CA ALA A 16 12.73 -5.07 -2.88
C ALA A 16 12.63 -6.41 -3.63
N LEU A 17 13.02 -6.45 -4.92
CA LEU A 17 13.13 -7.69 -5.69
C LEU A 17 14.38 -8.51 -5.32
N THR A 18 15.30 -7.95 -4.53
CA THR A 18 16.51 -8.64 -4.11
C THR A 18 16.23 -9.61 -2.94
N PRO A 19 16.91 -10.77 -2.85
CA PRO A 19 16.73 -11.69 -1.73
C PRO A 19 16.96 -11.05 -0.36
N GLN A 20 17.87 -10.07 -0.26
CA GLN A 20 18.20 -9.36 0.98
C GLN A 20 17.07 -8.46 1.49
N ALA A 21 16.09 -8.14 0.64
CA ALA A 21 14.93 -7.35 1.02
C ALA A 21 13.84 -8.19 1.70
N GLN A 22 13.86 -9.52 1.55
CA GLN A 22 12.83 -10.37 2.15
C GLN A 22 12.81 -10.22 3.68
N GLY A 23 11.61 -10.06 4.24
CA GLY A 23 11.40 -9.83 5.66
C GLY A 23 11.61 -8.39 6.12
N LYS A 24 12.14 -7.48 5.28
CA LYS A 24 12.27 -6.07 5.63
C LYS A 24 10.90 -5.41 5.75
N ARG A 25 10.75 -4.55 6.76
CA ARG A 25 9.59 -3.66 6.90
C ARG A 25 9.79 -2.42 6.06
N ILE A 26 8.73 -1.99 5.38
CA ILE A 26 8.71 -0.80 4.53
C ILE A 26 7.55 0.12 4.92
N HIS A 27 7.64 1.37 4.49
CA HIS A 27 6.53 2.30 4.43
C HIS A 27 6.44 2.83 3.01
N TRP A 28 5.47 2.37 2.24
CA TRP A 28 5.30 2.75 0.84
C TRP A 28 3.95 3.37 0.59
N SER A 29 3.88 4.19 -0.46
CA SER A 29 2.64 4.77 -0.92
C SER A 29 2.40 4.43 -2.38
N GLY A 30 1.15 4.51 -2.82
CA GLY A 30 0.82 4.28 -4.21
C GLY A 30 -0.65 4.46 -4.52
N GLY A 31 -0.94 4.62 -5.80
CA GLY A 31 -2.30 4.58 -6.33
C GLY A 31 -2.69 3.15 -6.67
N ILE A 32 -3.88 2.73 -6.26
CA ILE A 32 -4.41 1.40 -6.61
C ILE A 32 -4.62 1.34 -8.13
N ASN A 33 -3.88 0.47 -8.81
CA ASN A 33 -3.98 0.25 -10.26
C ASN A 33 -4.85 -0.98 -10.58
N ALA A 34 -4.88 -1.97 -9.69
CA ALA A 34 -5.81 -3.09 -9.79
C ALA A 34 -6.18 -3.61 -8.40
N ILE A 35 -7.43 -4.08 -8.27
CA ILE A 35 -7.90 -4.83 -7.11
C ILE A 35 -8.05 -6.26 -7.59
N GLU A 36 -7.34 -7.18 -6.94
CA GLU A 36 -7.30 -8.56 -7.37
C GLU A 36 -8.46 -9.34 -6.78
N ALA A 37 -8.84 -10.43 -7.46
CA ALA A 37 -9.76 -11.39 -6.88
C ALA A 37 -9.19 -11.89 -5.54
N GLN A 38 -10.08 -12.08 -4.55
CA GLN A 38 -9.65 -12.52 -3.23
C GLN A 38 -8.84 -13.82 -3.32
N GLU A 39 -7.62 -13.78 -2.78
CA GLU A 39 -6.76 -14.96 -2.67
C GLU A 39 -7.01 -15.60 -1.29
N GLY A 40 -7.98 -16.52 -1.25
CA GLY A 40 -8.47 -17.07 0.01
C GLY A 40 -9.12 -15.99 0.88
N ALA A 41 -8.63 -15.82 2.11
CA ALA A 41 -9.12 -14.81 3.06
C ALA A 41 -8.35 -13.48 2.99
N ARG A 42 -7.69 -13.18 1.86
CA ARG A 42 -6.87 -11.97 1.67
C ARG A 42 -7.40 -11.14 0.50
N GLN A 43 -7.31 -9.82 0.63
CA GLN A 43 -7.45 -8.90 -0.49
C GLN A 43 -6.08 -8.35 -0.88
N CYS A 44 -5.78 -8.42 -2.18
CA CYS A 44 -4.55 -7.92 -2.75
C CYS A 44 -4.83 -6.72 -3.68
N PHE A 45 -3.91 -5.78 -3.66
CA PHE A 45 -3.92 -4.59 -4.49
C PHE A 45 -2.63 -4.55 -5.30
N THR A 46 -2.73 -4.37 -6.61
CA THR A 46 -1.59 -3.91 -7.40
C THR A 46 -1.55 -2.40 -7.38
N LEU A 47 -0.38 -1.85 -7.06
CA LEU A 47 -0.18 -0.43 -6.84
C LEU A 47 0.88 0.13 -7.77
N LEU A 48 0.62 1.35 -8.24
CA LEU A 48 1.65 2.22 -8.79
C LEU A 48 2.33 2.95 -7.64
N HIS A 49 3.64 2.76 -7.47
CA HIS A 49 4.41 3.36 -6.38
C HIS A 49 4.48 4.88 -6.51
N ALA A 50 4.26 5.55 -5.38
CA ALA A 50 4.39 6.99 -5.22
C ALA A 50 5.25 7.30 -4.00
N THR A 51 5.88 8.46 -4.03
CA THR A 51 6.67 9.00 -2.90
C THR A 51 6.11 10.34 -2.48
N PHE A 52 6.43 10.79 -1.28
CA PHE A 52 6.20 12.16 -0.86
C PHE A 52 7.54 12.86 -0.69
N ASP A 53 7.64 14.10 -1.15
CA ASP A 53 8.83 14.91 -0.89
C ASP A 53 8.85 15.47 0.54
N ALA A 54 9.87 16.27 0.87
CA ALA A 54 10.04 16.85 2.20
C ALA A 54 8.91 17.82 2.60
N GLN A 55 8.12 18.31 1.64
CA GLN A 55 6.97 19.18 1.86
C GLN A 55 5.67 18.38 1.95
N GLY A 56 5.71 17.06 1.81
CA GLY A 56 4.53 16.21 1.81
C GLY A 56 3.75 16.27 0.49
N VAL A 57 4.37 16.73 -0.60
CA VAL A 57 3.74 16.74 -1.92
C VAL A 57 3.95 15.37 -2.56
N LEU A 58 2.87 14.83 -3.12
CA LEU A 58 2.87 13.56 -3.84
C LEU A 58 3.73 13.66 -5.11
N GLN A 59 4.64 12.72 -5.27
CA GLN A 59 5.52 12.58 -6.41
C GLN A 59 5.33 11.21 -7.04
N TRP A 60 5.13 11.19 -8.36
CA TRP A 60 5.14 9.98 -9.17
C TRP A 60 6.53 9.81 -9.79
N PRO A 61 7.32 8.81 -9.37
CA PRO A 61 8.65 8.58 -9.93
C PRO A 61 8.60 8.39 -11.45
N ARG A 62 9.59 8.92 -12.17
CA ARG A 62 9.69 8.78 -13.63
C ARG A 62 9.78 7.32 -14.08
N ASP A 63 10.55 6.54 -13.33
CA ASP A 63 10.64 5.09 -13.54
C ASP A 63 9.45 4.44 -12.84
N GLU A 64 8.40 4.16 -13.61
CA GLU A 64 7.19 3.52 -13.11
C GLU A 64 7.54 2.20 -12.41
N GLN A 65 7.17 2.09 -11.14
CA GLN A 65 7.40 0.91 -10.33
C GLN A 65 6.09 0.44 -9.72
N GLN A 66 5.84 -0.86 -9.82
CA GLN A 66 4.63 -1.47 -9.28
C GLN A 66 4.98 -2.46 -8.17
N PHE A 67 4.03 -2.67 -7.27
CA PHE A 67 4.12 -3.69 -6.23
C PHE A 67 2.73 -4.23 -5.92
N ILE A 68 2.68 -5.40 -5.30
CA ILE A 68 1.44 -5.96 -4.76
C ILE A 68 1.47 -5.89 -3.25
N ALA A 69 0.36 -5.48 -2.66
CA ALA A 69 0.15 -5.50 -1.22
C ALA A 69 -1.09 -6.34 -0.88
N CYS A 70 -0.92 -7.34 -0.03
CA CYS A 70 -1.97 -8.27 0.37
C CYS A 70 -2.25 -8.18 1.88
N GLY A 71 -3.47 -7.81 2.24
CA GLY A 71 -3.96 -7.75 3.61
C GLY A 71 -4.91 -8.90 3.93
N ALA A 72 -5.11 -9.18 5.22
CA ALA A 72 -6.16 -10.09 5.66
C ALA A 72 -7.55 -9.43 5.48
N GLY A 73 -8.55 -10.23 5.14
CA GLY A 73 -9.94 -9.79 4.97
C GLY A 73 -10.21 -9.01 3.69
N ASP A 74 -11.47 -8.61 3.52
CA ASP A 74 -11.91 -7.64 2.53
C ASP A 74 -11.95 -6.23 3.11
N TYR A 75 -11.59 -5.24 2.30
CA TYR A 75 -11.72 -3.84 2.62
C TYR A 75 -12.97 -3.27 1.98
N ASP A 76 -13.48 -2.18 2.57
CA ASP A 76 -14.64 -1.48 2.04
C ASP A 76 -14.37 -0.95 0.61
N ARG A 77 -15.20 -1.36 -0.36
CA ARG A 77 -15.07 -0.97 -1.77
C ARG A 77 -15.29 0.53 -1.99
N ASP A 78 -15.99 1.21 -1.08
CA ASP A 78 -16.16 2.66 -1.15
C ASP A 78 -14.94 3.41 -0.61
N LEU A 79 -14.06 2.74 0.16
CA LEU A 79 -12.82 3.30 0.70
C LEU A 79 -11.60 2.93 -0.13
N VAL A 80 -11.59 1.75 -0.77
CA VAL A 80 -10.53 1.31 -1.68
C VAL A 80 -11.10 0.94 -3.04
N ALA A 81 -10.93 1.87 -3.97
CA ALA A 81 -11.23 1.74 -5.39
C ALA A 81 -9.99 2.01 -6.25
N LEU A 82 -10.09 1.81 -7.56
CA LEU A 82 -9.06 2.23 -8.50
C LEU A 82 -8.70 3.72 -8.29
N TYR A 83 -7.41 4.03 -8.44
CA TYR A 83 -6.82 5.34 -8.25
C TYR A 83 -6.87 5.92 -6.83
N THR A 84 -7.39 5.16 -5.86
CA THR A 84 -7.29 5.56 -4.45
C THR A 84 -5.81 5.61 -4.05
N LEU A 85 -5.38 6.76 -3.53
CA LEU A 85 -4.05 6.93 -2.97
C LEU A 85 -3.99 6.37 -1.56
N VAL A 86 -3.03 5.49 -1.32
CA VAL A 86 -2.88 4.77 -0.06
C VAL A 86 -1.42 4.70 0.36
N SER A 87 -1.19 4.56 1.68
CA SER A 87 0.10 4.17 2.24
C SER A 87 -0.02 2.85 2.99
N PHE A 88 1.06 2.09 3.05
CA PHE A 88 1.14 0.81 3.73
C PHE A 88 2.36 0.80 4.63
N ASP A 89 2.15 0.40 5.87
CA ASP A 89 3.22 -0.25 6.63
C ASP A 89 3.11 -1.75 6.36
N GLY A 90 4.21 -2.39 6.00
CA GLY A 90 4.16 -3.80 5.63
C GLY A 90 5.53 -4.46 5.51
N ARG A 91 5.52 -5.75 5.23
CA ARG A 91 6.72 -6.58 5.12
C ARG A 91 6.89 -7.15 3.72
N VAL A 92 8.09 -7.08 3.15
CA VAL A 92 8.41 -7.75 1.89
C VAL A 92 8.38 -9.25 2.12
N VAL A 93 7.48 -9.98 1.48
CA VAL A 93 7.33 -11.44 1.65
C VAL A 93 7.83 -12.23 0.46
N GLY A 94 7.97 -11.59 -0.70
CA GLY A 94 8.51 -12.21 -1.91
C GLY A 94 8.28 -11.34 -3.14
N GLN A 95 8.15 -12.00 -4.28
CA GLN A 95 7.88 -11.37 -5.56
C GLN A 95 6.98 -12.29 -6.40
N ARG A 96 6.32 -11.73 -7.40
CA ARG A 96 5.54 -12.49 -8.38
C ARG A 96 5.58 -11.82 -9.74
N MET A 97 5.16 -12.53 -10.78
CA MET A 97 5.04 -11.96 -12.13
C MET A 97 3.73 -11.20 -12.27
N PHE A 98 3.80 -9.94 -12.70
CA PHE A 98 2.65 -9.13 -13.09
C PHE A 98 2.95 -8.44 -14.42
N LEU A 99 2.08 -8.62 -15.41
CA LEU A 99 2.26 -8.09 -16.77
C LEU A 99 3.66 -8.34 -17.36
N GLY A 100 4.20 -9.55 -17.13
CA GLY A 100 5.51 -9.95 -17.66
C GLY A 100 6.72 -9.38 -16.93
N LYS A 101 6.54 -8.68 -15.79
CA LYS A 101 7.63 -8.16 -14.96
C LYS A 101 7.55 -8.72 -13.53
N PRO A 102 8.69 -8.98 -12.86
CA PRO A 102 8.69 -9.29 -11.44
C PRO A 102 8.35 -8.03 -10.65
N VAL A 103 7.45 -8.18 -9.67
CA VAL A 103 7.03 -7.12 -8.77
C VAL A 103 7.06 -7.64 -7.32
N PRO A 104 7.50 -6.84 -6.35
CA PRO A 104 7.56 -7.28 -4.96
C PRO A 104 6.14 -7.46 -4.41
N VAL A 105 6.01 -8.43 -3.52
CA VAL A 105 4.78 -8.72 -2.77
C VAL A 105 4.99 -8.33 -1.32
N ILE A 106 4.07 -7.51 -0.82
CA ILE A 106 4.06 -6.95 0.52
C ILE A 106 2.91 -7.57 1.31
N GLU A 107 3.20 -8.06 2.50
CA GLU A 107 2.18 -8.35 3.50
C GLU A 107 1.83 -7.08 4.25
N ILE A 108 0.55 -6.68 4.19
CA ILE A 108 0.05 -5.46 4.83
C ILE A 108 0.02 -5.67 6.35
N GLU A 109 0.73 -4.83 7.10
CA GLU A 109 0.61 -4.70 8.56
C GLU A 109 -0.36 -3.56 8.92
N ALA A 110 -0.38 -2.48 8.14
CA ALA A 110 -1.37 -1.40 8.23
C ALA A 110 -1.59 -0.74 6.86
N LEU A 111 -2.84 -0.35 6.56
CA LEU A 111 -3.22 0.34 5.32
C LEU A 111 -3.90 1.67 5.65
N TYR A 112 -3.42 2.74 5.05
CA TYR A 112 -3.93 4.09 5.25
C TYR A 112 -4.46 4.66 3.93
N ARG A 113 -5.66 5.23 3.94
CA ARG A 113 -6.21 6.00 2.82
C ARG A 113 -5.83 7.46 2.96
N HIS A 114 -5.43 8.07 1.85
CA HIS A 114 -5.28 9.53 1.75
C HIS A 114 -6.53 10.14 1.12
N SER A 115 -6.80 11.39 1.47
CA SER A 115 -7.84 12.20 0.85
C SER A 115 -7.33 13.63 0.62
N ASP A 116 -7.81 14.24 -0.46
CA ASP A 116 -7.59 15.63 -0.84
C ASP A 116 -8.70 16.57 -0.35
N CYS A 117 -9.71 16.06 0.37
CA CYS A 117 -10.73 16.92 0.98
C CYS A 117 -10.09 17.85 2.03
N VAL A 118 -10.50 19.13 2.02
CA VAL A 118 -9.96 20.19 2.89
C VAL A 118 -10.09 19.86 4.38
N GLN A 119 -11.14 19.13 4.75
CA GLN A 119 -11.31 18.50 6.07
C GLN A 119 -11.77 17.07 5.81
N GLY A 120 -11.02 16.09 6.34
CA GLY A 120 -11.43 14.69 6.25
C GLY A 120 -12.80 14.49 6.94
N ASP A 121 -13.64 13.63 6.36
CA ASP A 121 -14.95 13.29 6.91
C ASP A 121 -15.13 11.78 6.89
N GLU A 122 -15.26 11.18 8.07
CA GLU A 122 -15.45 9.73 8.23
C GLU A 122 -16.78 9.23 7.65
N LYS A 123 -17.75 10.13 7.44
CA LYS A 123 -19.07 9.81 6.89
C LYS A 123 -19.13 9.87 5.38
N ILE A 124 -18.12 10.47 4.73
CA ILE A 124 -18.05 10.60 3.28
C ILE A 124 -16.86 9.76 2.80
N PRO A 125 -17.09 8.58 2.19
CA PRO A 125 -16.00 7.69 1.78
C PRO A 125 -14.92 8.38 0.93
N ALA A 126 -15.32 9.29 0.03
CA ALA A 126 -14.39 10.08 -0.78
C ALA A 126 -13.45 10.98 0.07
N CYS A 127 -13.94 11.48 1.21
CA CYS A 127 -13.20 12.35 2.13
C CYS A 127 -12.55 11.62 3.32
N TYR A 128 -12.66 10.29 3.39
CA TYR A 128 -12.05 9.53 4.48
C TYR A 128 -10.51 9.56 4.39
N SER A 129 -9.82 10.00 5.43
CA SER A 129 -8.35 9.92 5.51
C SER A 129 -7.95 9.26 6.81
N GLY A 130 -7.23 8.15 6.75
CA GLY A 130 -6.89 7.40 7.96
C GLY A 130 -6.66 5.91 7.75
N LEU A 131 -6.50 5.21 8.87
CA LEU A 131 -6.24 3.77 8.93
C LEU A 131 -7.49 2.97 8.53
N LEU A 132 -7.37 2.18 7.47
CA LEU A 132 -8.37 1.22 7.05
C LEU A 132 -8.26 -0.08 7.85
N GLN A 133 -9.40 -0.57 8.31
CA GLN A 133 -9.53 -1.90 8.89
C GLN A 133 -10.18 -2.83 7.85
N PRO A 134 -9.70 -4.07 7.72
CA PRO A 134 -10.47 -5.06 6.98
C PRO A 134 -11.80 -5.31 7.70
N ARG A 135 -12.84 -5.58 6.92
CA ARG A 135 -14.13 -6.03 7.43
C ARG A 135 -13.92 -7.35 8.15
N LYS A 136 -14.60 -7.47 9.30
CA LYS A 136 -14.58 -8.72 10.06
C LYS A 136 -15.26 -9.80 9.20
N PRO A 137 -14.71 -11.02 9.13
CA PRO A 137 -15.36 -12.13 8.47
C PRO A 137 -16.73 -12.44 9.09
#